data_AF-A0A661TXM9-F1
#
_entry.id   AF-A0A661TXM9-F1
#
_cell.length_a   1.000
_cell.length_b   1.000
_cell.length_c   1.000
_cell.angle_alpha   90.00
_cell.angle_beta   90.00
_cell.angle_gamma   90.00
#
_symmetry.space_group_name_H-M   'P 1'
#
loop_
_entity.id
_entity.type
_entity.pdbx_description
1 polymer ?
#
loop_
_entity_poly.entity_id
_entity_poly.type
_entity_poly.pdbx_seq_one_letter_code
_entity_poly.pdbx_strand_id
1 'polypeptide(L)'
;MSGSKVGITTTLPVEVIFSAGMVPVDLNNMFIGREDAYQMVEGAEAVGYPRSFCAWVKGIYSVVLDEGIETVVGVVQGDCANTHALMETLKDEGVEIIPFAYPYDRSYEKLALEIECFASRLGTSIDDAERWKTKLDVIRSMVLAIEEANIDRR
;
A
#
# COMPACT_ATOMS: atom_id res chain seq x y z
N MET A 1 -5.34 17.48 10.74
CA MET A 1 -6.42 16.51 10.48
C MET A 1 -5.79 15.15 10.64
N SER A 2 -6.17 14.37 11.66
CA SER A 2 -5.69 13.00 11.82
C SER A 2 -6.68 12.09 11.09
N GLY A 3 -6.52 11.95 9.77
CA GLY A 3 -7.24 10.93 9.01
C GLY A 3 -6.75 9.54 9.40
N SER A 4 -7.61 8.52 9.31
CA SER A 4 -7.22 7.14 9.57
C SER A 4 -6.08 6.71 8.64
N LYS A 5 -5.11 5.96 9.17
CA LYS A 5 -4.00 5.41 8.37
C LYS A 5 -4.51 4.24 7.54
N VAL A 6 -4.07 4.17 6.28
CA VAL A 6 -4.32 3.04 5.38
C VAL A 6 -2.99 2.49 4.91
N GLY A 7 -2.68 1.25 5.29
CA GLY A 7 -1.45 0.59 4.88
C GLY A 7 -1.46 0.22 3.40
N ILE A 8 -0.36 0.50 2.70
CA ILE A 8 -0.17 0.13 1.29
C ILE A 8 1.07 -0.75 1.16
N THR A 9 0.96 -1.85 0.40
CA THR A 9 2.08 -2.80 0.20
C THR A 9 2.86 -2.53 -1.08
N THR A 10 2.35 -1.68 -1.97
CA THR A 10 2.98 -1.33 -3.24
C THR A 10 2.41 0.00 -3.74
N THR A 11 2.80 0.41 -4.96
CA THR A 11 2.25 1.60 -5.59
C THR A 11 0.79 1.37 -5.98
N LEU A 12 -0.05 2.34 -5.64
CA LEU A 12 -1.49 2.35 -5.87
C LEU A 12 -1.91 3.75 -6.35
N PRO A 13 -3.16 3.94 -6.84
CA PRO A 13 -3.79 5.25 -6.98
C PRO A 13 -4.04 5.89 -5.59
N VAL A 14 -2.98 6.34 -4.91
CA VAL A 14 -3.03 6.90 -3.54
C VAL A 14 -3.89 8.15 -3.43
N GLU A 15 -4.14 8.82 -4.55
CA GLU A 15 -5.13 9.89 -4.71
C GLU A 15 -6.49 9.51 -4.14
N VAL A 16 -6.92 8.27 -4.34
CA VAL A 16 -8.22 7.76 -3.86
C VAL A 16 -8.23 7.70 -2.32
N ILE A 17 -7.11 7.31 -1.71
CA ILE A 17 -6.98 7.26 -0.25
C ILE A 17 -7.02 8.68 0.33
N PHE A 18 -6.28 9.61 -0.28
CA PHE A 18 -6.31 11.01 0.14
C PHE A 18 -7.68 11.67 -0.08
N SER A 19 -8.40 11.32 -1.16
CA SER A 19 -9.73 11.86 -1.45
C SER A 19 -10.80 11.38 -0.47
N ALA A 20 -10.59 10.23 0.15
CA ALA A 20 -11.38 9.73 1.28
C ALA A 20 -11.03 10.40 2.63
N GLY A 21 -10.07 11.34 2.66
CA GLY A 21 -9.63 11.99 3.90
C GLY A 21 -8.74 11.10 4.78
N MET A 22 -8.25 9.99 4.24
CA MET A 22 -7.36 9.04 4.90
C MET A 22 -5.89 9.33 4.56
N VAL A 23 -4.97 8.69 5.26
CA VAL A 23 -3.53 8.86 5.06
C VAL A 23 -2.90 7.54 4.62
N PRO A 24 -2.42 7.42 3.36
CA PRO A 24 -1.71 6.22 2.92
C PRO A 24 -0.35 6.14 3.63
N VAL A 25 -0.01 4.96 4.14
CA VAL A 25 1.29 4.67 4.78
C VAL A 25 1.96 3.48 4.09
N ASP A 26 3.20 3.67 3.64
CA ASP A 26 3.97 2.64 2.96
C ASP A 26 4.51 1.63 3.97
N LEU A 27 3.93 0.42 3.96
CA LEU A 27 4.27 -0.64 4.90
C LEU A 27 5.68 -1.20 4.67
N ASN A 28 6.20 -1.14 3.44
CA ASN A 28 7.58 -1.56 3.18
C ASN A 28 8.54 -0.60 3.85
N ASN A 29 8.36 0.71 3.64
CA ASN A 29 9.21 1.72 4.24
C ASN A 29 9.10 1.72 5.77
N MET A 30 7.89 1.52 6.31
CA MET A 30 7.70 1.35 7.74
C MET A 30 8.47 0.16 8.27
N PHE A 31 8.35 -1.02 7.64
CA PHE A 31 9.07 -2.22 8.06
C PHE A 31 10.59 -2.09 7.96
N ILE A 32 11.14 -1.73 6.80
CA ILE A 32 12.60 -1.71 6.59
C ILE A 32 13.29 -0.62 7.40
N GLY A 33 12.56 0.43 7.79
CA GLY A 33 13.05 1.50 8.66
C GLY A 33 13.12 1.13 10.13
N ARG A 34 12.60 -0.03 10.55
CA ARG A 34 12.63 -0.49 11.95
C ARG A 34 14.03 -0.96 12.35
N GLU A 35 14.46 -0.55 13.54
CA GLU A 35 15.69 -1.08 14.15
C GLU A 35 15.55 -2.59 14.48
N ASP A 36 14.32 -3.02 14.76
CA ASP A 36 13.94 -4.38 15.12
C ASP A 36 13.39 -5.20 13.93
N ALA A 37 13.70 -4.84 12.69
CA ALA A 37 13.16 -5.49 11.49
C ALA A 37 13.45 -7.01 11.44
N TYR A 38 14.60 -7.46 11.94
CA TYR A 38 14.91 -8.90 12.00
C TYR A 38 13.99 -9.64 12.99
N GLN A 39 13.76 -9.03 14.16
CA GLN A 39 12.90 -9.59 15.21
C GLN A 39 11.44 -9.61 14.76
N MET A 40 10.99 -8.63 13.99
CA MET A 40 9.67 -8.66 13.34
C MET A 40 9.51 -9.89 12.45
N VAL A 41 10.51 -10.18 11.61
CA VAL A 41 10.50 -11.38 10.75
C VAL A 41 10.44 -12.66 11.59
N GLU A 42 11.25 -12.76 12.64
CA GLU A 42 11.24 -13.92 13.55
C GLU A 42 9.90 -14.07 14.30
N GLY A 43 9.28 -12.94 14.69
CA GLY A 43 7.96 -12.92 15.32
C GLY A 43 6.87 -13.49 14.42
N ALA A 44 6.86 -13.11 13.14
CA ALA A 44 5.96 -13.70 12.15
C ALA A 44 6.20 -15.21 11.96
N GLU A 45 7.45 -15.67 11.98
CA GLU A 45 7.76 -17.10 11.93
C GLU A 45 7.23 -17.86 13.15
N ALA A 46 7.31 -17.25 14.34
CA ALA A 46 6.83 -17.84 15.58
C ALA A 46 5.31 -18.05 15.61
N VAL A 47 4.54 -17.23 14.88
CA VAL A 47 3.08 -17.37 14.75
C VAL A 47 2.64 -18.22 13.56
N GLY A 48 3.59 -18.77 12.78
CA GLY A 48 3.31 -19.82 11.80
C GLY A 48 3.76 -19.55 10.37
N TYR A 49 4.34 -18.38 10.06
CA TYR A 49 4.91 -18.16 8.73
C TYR A 49 6.10 -19.10 8.46
N PRO A 50 6.15 -19.81 7.32
CA PRO A 50 7.30 -20.62 6.98
C PRO A 50 8.57 -19.76 6.84
N ARG A 51 9.72 -20.28 7.29
CA ARG A 51 11.01 -19.58 7.13
C ARG A 51 11.33 -19.20 5.69
N SER A 52 10.88 -20.01 4.74
CA SER A 52 11.04 -19.79 3.29
C SER A 52 10.17 -18.66 2.72
N PHE A 53 9.23 -18.10 3.48
CA PHE A 53 8.42 -16.98 3.02
C PHE A 53 9.24 -15.69 2.89
N CYS A 54 8.74 -14.79 2.05
CA CYS A 54 9.32 -13.47 1.84
C CYS A 54 9.45 -12.71 3.17
N ALA A 55 10.64 -12.18 3.46
CA ALA A 55 10.90 -11.39 4.66
C ALA A 55 10.02 -10.13 4.72
N TRP A 56 9.71 -9.51 3.58
CA TRP A 56 8.81 -8.35 3.51
C TRP A 56 7.40 -8.68 3.97
N VAL A 57 6.84 -9.82 3.55
CA VAL A 57 5.49 -10.25 3.98
C VAL A 57 5.46 -10.47 5.49
N LYS A 58 6.46 -11.18 6.02
CA LYS A 58 6.60 -11.44 7.45
C LYS A 58 6.74 -10.14 8.25
N GLY A 59 7.62 -9.25 7.80
CA GLY A 59 7.86 -7.95 8.42
C GLY A 59 6.65 -7.02 8.36
N ILE A 60 5.96 -6.96 7.23
CA ILE A 60 4.74 -6.16 7.06
C ILE A 60 3.63 -6.66 7.97
N TYR A 61 3.44 -7.98 8.10
CA TYR A 61 2.49 -8.54 9.05
C TYR A 61 2.77 -8.01 10.46
N SER A 62 4.03 -8.09 10.93
CA SER A 62 4.39 -7.62 12.26
C SER A 62 4.26 -6.11 12.44
N VAL A 63 4.66 -5.29 11.45
CA VAL A 63 4.58 -3.83 11.57
C VAL A 63 3.13 -3.34 11.56
N VAL A 64 2.23 -4.01 10.83
CA VAL A 64 0.80 -3.67 10.81
C VAL A 64 0.18 -3.86 12.19
N LEU A 65 0.50 -4.97 12.88
CA LEU A 65 0.01 -5.23 14.22
C LEU A 65 0.63 -4.32 15.27
N ASP A 66 1.95 -4.10 15.20
CA ASP A 66 2.67 -3.23 16.15
C ASP A 66 2.20 -1.78 16.09
N GLU A 67 1.94 -1.26 14.88
CA GLU A 67 1.51 0.13 14.66
C GLU A 67 -0.01 0.33 14.76
N GLY A 68 -0.77 -0.75 14.99
CA GLY A 68 -2.23 -0.71 15.09
C GLY A 68 -2.90 -0.23 13.80
N ILE A 69 -2.42 -0.68 12.64
CA ILE A 69 -3.01 -0.32 11.35
C ILE A 69 -4.27 -1.17 11.13
N GLU A 70 -5.43 -0.50 11.12
CA GLU A 70 -6.74 -1.17 11.04
C GLU A 70 -7.19 -1.47 9.60
N THR A 71 -6.61 -0.81 8.60
CA THR A 71 -6.98 -0.98 7.18
C THR A 71 -5.76 -1.10 6.30
N VAL A 72 -5.73 -2.12 5.43
CA VAL A 72 -4.66 -2.34 4.44
C VAL A 72 -5.24 -2.54 3.05
N VAL A 73 -4.67 -1.86 2.05
CA VAL A 73 -4.98 -2.10 0.64
C VAL A 73 -4.02 -3.15 0.10
N GLY A 74 -4.56 -4.33 -0.22
CA GLY A 74 -3.79 -5.46 -0.74
C GLY A 74 -3.93 -5.60 -2.26
N VAL A 75 -2.82 -5.57 -2.98
CA VAL A 75 -2.83 -5.80 -4.43
C VAL A 75 -2.92 -7.30 -4.73
N VAL A 76 -4.08 -7.73 -5.22
CA VAL A 76 -4.37 -9.16 -5.48
C VAL A 76 -3.81 -9.65 -6.82
N GLN A 77 -3.50 -8.74 -7.74
CA GLN A 77 -2.97 -9.06 -9.06
C GLN A 77 -1.97 -7.98 -9.51
N GLY A 78 -0.82 -8.42 -10.00
CA GLY A 78 0.27 -7.53 -10.45
C GLY A 78 1.34 -7.24 -9.39
N ASP A 79 1.25 -7.88 -8.21
CA ASP A 79 2.23 -7.78 -7.12
C ASP A 79 2.81 -9.17 -6.74
N CYS A 80 3.61 -9.24 -5.67
CA CYS A 80 4.26 -10.46 -5.17
C CYS A 80 3.29 -11.64 -4.96
N ALA A 81 3.75 -12.86 -5.26
CA ALA A 81 2.96 -14.09 -5.16
C ALA A 81 2.42 -14.40 -3.74
N ASN A 82 2.98 -13.79 -2.70
CA ASN A 82 2.63 -14.06 -1.30
C ASN A 82 1.67 -13.01 -0.69
N THR A 83 1.22 -12.01 -1.46
CA THR A 83 0.31 -10.97 -0.94
C THR A 83 -1.01 -11.57 -0.45
N HIS A 84 -1.48 -12.67 -1.04
CA HIS A 84 -2.66 -13.41 -0.57
C HIS A 84 -2.54 -13.93 0.87
N ALA A 85 -1.40 -14.54 1.21
CA ALA A 85 -1.18 -15.07 2.56
C ALA A 85 -1.07 -13.94 3.60
N LEU A 86 -0.49 -12.80 3.22
CA LEU A 86 -0.49 -11.59 4.06
C LEU A 86 -1.91 -11.10 4.33
N MET A 87 -2.74 -11.01 3.29
CA MET A 87 -4.12 -10.55 3.43
C MET A 87 -4.97 -11.48 4.30
N GLU A 88 -4.80 -12.80 4.19
CA GLU A 88 -5.56 -13.77 5.00
C GLU A 88 -5.22 -13.66 6.48
N THR A 89 -3.94 -13.71 6.81
CA THR A 89 -3.48 -13.61 8.21
C THR A 89 -3.83 -12.26 8.85
N LEU A 90 -3.72 -11.14 8.12
CA LEU A 90 -4.13 -9.84 8.64
C LEU A 90 -5.64 -9.76 8.89
N LYS A 91 -6.48 -10.40 8.05
CA LYS A 91 -7.93 -10.49 8.31
C LYS A 91 -8.22 -11.28 9.59
N ASP A 92 -7.48 -12.35 9.84
CA ASP A 92 -7.64 -13.16 11.05
C ASP A 92 -7.33 -12.34 12.32
N GLU A 93 -6.43 -11.36 12.22
CA GLU A 93 -6.12 -10.37 13.27
C GLU A 93 -7.09 -9.19 13.34
N GLY A 94 -8.15 -9.18 12.51
CA GLY A 94 -9.19 -8.15 12.50
C GLY A 94 -8.86 -6.91 11.65
N VAL A 95 -7.81 -6.94 10.84
CA VAL A 95 -7.47 -5.84 9.91
C VAL A 95 -8.42 -5.89 8.71
N GLU A 96 -9.00 -4.74 8.36
CA GLU A 96 -9.80 -4.59 7.16
C GLU A 96 -8.90 -4.62 5.92
N ILE A 97 -9.18 -5.55 5.00
CA ILE A 97 -8.44 -5.64 3.74
C ILE A 97 -9.30 -5.15 2.58
N ILE A 98 -8.78 -4.15 1.88
CA ILE A 98 -9.36 -3.63 0.64
C ILE A 98 -8.57 -4.21 -0.54
N PRO A 99 -9.13 -5.14 -1.32
CA PRO A 99 -8.41 -5.69 -2.46
C PRO A 99 -8.41 -4.70 -3.63
N PHE A 100 -7.27 -4.60 -4.32
CA PHE A 100 -7.11 -3.85 -5.57
C PHE A 100 -6.40 -4.71 -6.63
N ALA A 101 -6.85 -4.69 -7.89
CA ALA A 101 -6.28 -5.50 -8.96
C ALA A 101 -5.81 -4.67 -10.16
N TYR A 102 -4.55 -4.84 -10.56
CA TYR A 102 -4.11 -4.35 -11.88
C TYR A 102 -4.47 -5.38 -12.96
N PRO A 103 -5.20 -5.00 -14.04
CA PRO A 103 -5.60 -5.93 -15.08
C PRO A 103 -4.38 -6.45 -15.84
N TYR A 104 -4.32 -7.77 -16.04
CA TYR A 104 -3.23 -8.42 -16.77
C TYR A 104 -3.08 -7.91 -18.22
N ASP A 105 -4.21 -7.65 -18.88
CA ASP A 105 -4.25 -7.33 -20.31
C ASP A 105 -4.08 -5.84 -20.65
N ARG A 106 -3.51 -5.03 -19.74
CA ARG A 106 -3.34 -3.56 -19.88
C ARG A 106 -4.62 -2.84 -20.34
N SER A 107 -5.80 -3.44 -20.12
CA SER A 107 -7.09 -2.86 -20.49
C SER A 107 -7.35 -1.63 -19.64
N TYR A 108 -7.51 -0.50 -20.32
CA TYR A 108 -7.83 0.76 -19.68
C TYR A 108 -9.20 0.70 -18.99
N GLU A 109 -10.19 0.09 -19.65
CA GLU A 109 -11.55 -0.02 -19.15
C GLU A 109 -11.62 -0.81 -17.84
N LYS A 110 -10.89 -1.93 -17.76
CA LYS A 110 -10.82 -2.73 -16.53
C LYS A 110 -10.12 -1.99 -15.39
N LEU A 111 -9.03 -1.29 -15.69
CA LEU A 111 -8.33 -0.50 -14.68
C LEU A 111 -9.20 0.65 -14.16
N ALA A 112 -9.90 1.35 -15.06
CA ALA A 112 -10.80 2.43 -14.68
C ALA A 112 -11.93 1.92 -13.76
N LEU A 113 -12.52 0.77 -14.09
CA LEU A 113 -13.54 0.14 -13.24
C LEU A 113 -12.99 -0.27 -11.86
N GLU A 114 -11.77 -0.80 -11.80
CA GLU A 114 -11.15 -1.16 -10.52
C GLU A 114 -10.92 0.08 -9.64
N ILE A 115 -10.47 1.19 -10.24
CA ILE A 115 -10.30 2.47 -9.53
C ILE A 115 -11.65 3.00 -9.03
N GLU A 116 -12.72 2.88 -9.84
CA GLU A 116 -14.07 3.28 -9.43
C GLU A 116 -14.59 2.45 -8.25
N CYS A 117 -14.37 1.14 -8.28
CA CYS A 117 -14.69 0.25 -7.18
C CYS A 117 -13.89 0.60 -5.92
N PHE A 118 -12.60 0.90 -6.08
CA PHE A 118 -11.72 1.29 -4.99
C PHE A 118 -12.18 2.60 -4.33
N ALA A 119 -12.51 3.61 -5.13
CA ALA A 119 -13.07 4.88 -4.65
C ALA A 119 -14.40 4.68 -3.91
N SER A 120 -15.30 3.88 -4.48
CA SER A 120 -16.60 3.60 -3.89
C SER A 120 -16.49 2.91 -2.52
N ARG A 121 -15.56 1.96 -2.37
CA ARG A 121 -15.31 1.28 -1.08
C ARG A 121 -14.78 2.22 0.00
N LEU A 122 -13.96 3.18 -0.39
CA LEU A 122 -13.42 4.20 0.52
C LEU A 122 -14.38 5.39 0.75
N GLY A 123 -15.59 5.35 0.18
CA GLY A 123 -16.58 6.40 0.33
C GLY A 123 -16.21 7.71 -0.39
N THR A 124 -15.44 7.62 -1.47
CA THR A 124 -15.03 8.76 -2.31
C THR A 124 -15.38 8.54 -3.78
N SER A 125 -14.99 9.46 -4.65
CA SER A 125 -15.29 9.44 -6.08
C SER A 125 -14.02 9.55 -6.93
N ILE A 126 -14.09 9.13 -8.19
CA ILE A 126 -13.03 9.35 -9.17
C ILE A 126 -12.76 10.85 -9.33
N ASP A 127 -13.79 11.68 -9.40
CA ASP A 127 -13.65 13.14 -9.54
C ASP A 127 -12.86 13.76 -8.37
N ASP A 128 -13.08 13.28 -7.14
CA ASP A 128 -12.31 13.74 -5.98
C ASP A 128 -10.88 13.22 -5.99
N ALA A 129 -10.67 11.98 -6.45
CA ALA A 129 -9.34 11.43 -6.66
C ALA A 129 -8.57 12.23 -7.73
N GLU A 130 -9.20 12.64 -8.83
CA GLU A 130 -8.59 13.49 -9.87
C GLU A 130 -8.22 14.89 -9.35
N ARG A 131 -9.05 15.46 -8.46
CA ARG A 131 -8.69 16.70 -7.75
C ARG A 131 -7.44 16.52 -6.89
N TRP A 132 -7.29 15.37 -6.23
CA TRP A 132 -6.08 15.04 -5.49
C TRP A 132 -4.89 14.77 -6.40
N LYS A 133 -5.10 14.11 -7.54
CA LYS A 133 -4.08 13.89 -8.57
C LYS A 133 -3.42 15.19 -8.97
N THR A 134 -4.22 16.21 -9.27
CA THR A 134 -3.72 17.54 -9.65
C THR A 134 -2.81 18.15 -8.58
N LYS A 135 -3.12 17.93 -7.28
CA LYS A 135 -2.26 18.39 -6.17
C LYS A 135 -0.96 17.58 -6.09
N LEU A 136 -1.05 16.25 -6.19
CA LEU A 136 0.10 15.36 -6.09
C LEU A 136 1.03 15.47 -7.31
N ASP A 137 0.51 15.79 -8.49
CA ASP A 137 1.31 16.02 -9.71
C ASP A 137 2.30 17.18 -9.54
N VAL A 138 1.93 18.21 -8.77
CA VAL A 138 2.85 19.31 -8.41
C VAL A 138 4.02 18.77 -7.57
N ILE A 139 3.76 17.86 -6.64
CA ILE A 139 4.80 17.25 -5.81
C ILE A 139 5.68 16.32 -6.66
N ARG A 140 5.06 15.51 -7.53
CA ARG A 140 5.79 14.61 -8.43
C ARG A 140 6.71 15.37 -9.38
N SER A 141 6.28 16.51 -9.92
CA SER A 141 7.14 17.33 -10.78
C SER A 141 8.34 17.92 -10.05
N MET A 142 8.20 18.26 -8.76
CA MET A 142 9.32 18.67 -7.92
C MET A 142 10.32 17.53 -7.70
N VAL A 143 9.84 16.30 -7.48
CA VAL A 143 10.71 15.11 -7.35
C VAL A 143 11.46 14.86 -8.66
N LEU A 144 10.78 14.93 -9.81
CA LEU A 144 11.42 14.80 -11.13
C LEU A 144 12.51 15.85 -11.36
N ALA A 145 12.26 17.11 -11.00
CA ALA A 145 13.27 18.17 -11.11
C ALA A 145 14.52 17.90 -10.24
N ILE A 146 14.34 17.29 -9.06
CA ILE A 146 15.46 16.87 -8.20
C ILE A 146 16.22 15.71 -8.83
N GLU A 147 15.52 14.72 -9.40
CA GLU A 147 16.16 13.59 -10.10
C GLU A 147 16.99 14.08 -11.29
N GLU A 148 16.42 14.96 -12.13
CA GLU A 148 17.12 15.58 -13.26
C GLU A 148 18.37 16.35 -12.81
N ALA A 149 18.27 17.19 -11.78
CA ALA A 149 19.40 17.94 -11.24
C ALA A 149 20.51 17.05 -10.64
N ASN A 150 20.18 15.82 -10.24
CA ASN A 150 21.14 14.85 -9.73
C ASN A 150 21.79 14.00 -10.84
N ILE A 151 21.17 13.88 -12.01
CA ILE A 151 21.77 13.21 -13.18
C ILE A 151 22.97 14.01 -13.67
N ASP A 152 22.88 15.34 -13.70
CA ASP A 152 23.98 16.24 -14.11
C ASP A 152 25.16 16.28 -13.13
N ARG A 153 25.08 15.57 -12.00
CA ARG A 153 26.13 15.50 -10.96
C ARG A 153 26.89 14.17 -10.93
N ARG A 154 26.56 13.22 -11.81
CA ARG A 154 27.27 11.94 -11.98
C ARG A 154 28.14 11.96 -13.22
#